data_AF-A0A7L0VXP1-F1
#
_entry.id   AF-A0A7L0VXP1-F1
#
_cell.length_a   1.000
_cell.length_b   1.000
_cell.length_c   1.000
_cell.angle_alpha   90.00
_cell.angle_beta   90.00
_cell.angle_gamma   90.00
#
_symmetry.space_group_name_H-M   'P 1'
#
loop_
_entity.id
_entity.type
_entity.pdbx_description
1 polymer ?
#
loop_
_entity_poly.entity_id
_entity_poly.type
_entity_poly.pdbx_seq_one_letter_code
_entity_poly.pdbx_strand_id
1 'polypeptide(L)'
;LHAGKTMKEDLTVVAKCIKQLYPPEFDVFGTYAELYHHHFASQAKKAAESQLEDKDVYLLLSWVHNIYPKDMRKDRVLAEELEKVKLGSLLPSSLSKELEKKYLESEEATVKNSLSKCLEKEIQRWKEDKEPEKLNGHFQSELLAIFVIQSIYNAHKRAGDISAALGEELSRRLSAELAAFLRSYRDAFEDFKERSKKHRHYKPILIANINNCCNFR
;
A
#
# COMPACT_ATOMS: atom_id res chain seq x y z
N LEU A 1 4.79 -1.84 -18.49
CA LEU A 1 5.76 -2.92 -18.20
C LEU A 1 6.73 -3.18 -19.35
N HIS A 2 6.29 -3.37 -20.59
CA HIS A 2 7.19 -3.62 -21.74
C HIS A 2 8.23 -2.50 -21.95
N ALA A 3 7.79 -1.24 -22.00
CA ALA A 3 8.66 -0.11 -22.31
C ALA A 3 9.85 0.07 -21.32
N GLY A 4 9.65 -0.16 -20.03
CA GLY A 4 10.74 -0.08 -19.04
C GLY A 4 11.79 -1.18 -19.20
N LYS A 5 11.37 -2.38 -19.62
CA LYS A 5 12.28 -3.49 -19.94
C LYS A 5 13.11 -3.16 -21.20
N THR A 6 12.46 -2.66 -22.24
CA THR A 6 13.10 -2.24 -23.48
C THR A 6 14.15 -1.16 -23.23
N MET A 7 13.81 -0.10 -22.48
CA MET A 7 14.79 0.93 -22.11
C MET A 7 16.00 0.34 -21.39
N LYS A 8 15.79 -0.56 -20.44
CA LYS A 8 16.90 -1.19 -19.71
C LYS A 8 17.82 -1.96 -20.65
N GLU A 9 17.26 -2.75 -21.56
CA GLU A 9 18.02 -3.51 -22.54
C GLU A 9 18.82 -2.59 -23.46
N ASP A 10 18.16 -1.56 -24.01
CA ASP A 10 18.77 -0.59 -24.91
C ASP A 10 19.91 0.19 -24.22
N LEU A 11 19.66 0.74 -23.03
CA LEU A 11 20.69 1.47 -22.28
C LEU A 11 21.83 0.57 -21.82
N THR A 12 21.59 -0.72 -21.58
CA THR A 12 22.65 -1.67 -21.28
C THR A 12 23.57 -1.87 -22.50
N VAL A 13 23.00 -1.97 -23.69
CA VAL A 13 23.76 -2.05 -24.95
C VAL A 13 24.53 -0.75 -25.20
N VAL A 14 23.89 0.40 -24.96
CA VAL A 14 24.54 1.71 -25.10
C VAL A 14 25.74 1.82 -24.16
N ALA A 15 25.58 1.46 -22.89
CA ALA A 15 26.64 1.54 -21.89
C ALA A 15 27.81 0.60 -22.18
N LYS A 16 27.53 -0.64 -22.60
CA LYS A 16 28.57 -1.68 -22.76
C LYS A 16 29.27 -1.64 -24.12
N CYS A 17 28.53 -1.36 -25.19
CA CYS A 17 29.02 -1.51 -26.56
C CYS A 17 29.16 -0.16 -27.27
N ILE A 18 28.09 0.65 -27.27
CA ILE A 18 28.01 1.83 -28.15
C ILE A 18 28.87 2.98 -27.62
N LYS A 19 28.91 3.19 -26.30
CA LYS A 19 29.68 4.27 -25.66
C LYS A 19 31.16 4.28 -26.07
N GLN A 20 31.76 3.11 -26.29
CA GLN A 20 33.18 2.98 -26.63
C GLN A 20 33.48 3.34 -28.09
N LEU A 21 32.45 3.42 -28.95
CA LEU A 21 32.59 3.72 -30.37
C LEU A 21 32.58 5.22 -30.68
N TYR A 22 32.27 6.07 -29.68
CA TYR A 22 32.14 7.50 -29.85
C TYR A 22 33.11 8.26 -28.93
N PRO A 23 33.59 9.45 -29.35
CA PRO A 23 34.35 10.33 -28.47
C PRO A 23 33.54 10.72 -27.22
N PRO A 24 34.18 10.92 -26.04
CA PRO A 24 33.50 11.22 -24.79
C PRO A 24 32.64 12.51 -24.82
N GLU A 25 33.02 13.46 -25.66
CA GLU A 25 32.36 14.75 -25.87
C GLU A 25 30.94 14.65 -26.43
N PHE A 26 30.53 13.52 -27.02
CA PHE A 26 29.17 13.31 -27.50
C PHE A 26 28.17 12.88 -26.41
N ASP A 27 28.66 12.44 -25.24
CA ASP A 27 27.85 11.87 -24.15
C ASP A 27 26.66 11.02 -24.65
N VAL A 28 26.98 9.98 -25.45
CA VAL A 28 25.97 9.15 -26.10
C VAL A 28 25.05 8.49 -25.06
N PHE A 29 25.61 8.05 -23.94
CA PHE A 29 24.81 7.44 -22.88
C PHE A 29 23.84 8.45 -22.27
N GLY A 30 24.30 9.65 -21.89
CA GLY A 30 23.44 10.71 -21.37
C GLY A 30 22.32 11.08 -22.32
N THR A 31 22.64 11.26 -23.60
CA THR A 31 21.66 11.59 -24.66
C THR A 31 20.54 10.54 -24.74
N TYR A 32 20.89 9.25 -24.82
CA TYR A 32 19.90 8.19 -24.85
C TYR A 32 19.08 8.13 -23.55
N ALA A 33 19.74 8.23 -22.40
CA ALA A 33 19.09 8.18 -21.10
C ALA A 33 18.07 9.32 -20.92
N GLU A 34 18.42 10.53 -21.34
CA GLU A 34 17.54 11.70 -21.32
C GLU A 34 16.34 11.57 -22.25
N LEU A 35 16.54 11.04 -23.47
CA LEU A 35 15.45 10.83 -24.43
C LEU A 35 14.42 9.83 -23.91
N TYR A 36 14.87 8.69 -23.37
CA TYR A 36 13.97 7.73 -22.73
C TYR A 36 13.29 8.34 -21.50
N HIS A 37 14.05 9.04 -20.64
CA HIS A 37 13.50 9.69 -19.46
C HIS A 37 12.41 10.70 -19.81
N HIS A 38 12.63 11.55 -20.81
CA HIS A 38 11.65 12.52 -21.28
C HIS A 38 10.40 11.84 -21.84
N HIS A 39 10.57 10.75 -22.61
CA HIS A 39 9.45 9.96 -23.10
C HIS A 39 8.62 9.40 -21.95
N PHE A 40 9.25 8.78 -20.94
CA PHE A 40 8.55 8.24 -19.78
C PHE A 40 7.89 9.33 -18.93
N ALA A 41 8.57 10.46 -18.72
CA ALA A 41 8.01 11.59 -17.99
C ALA A 41 6.77 12.17 -18.70
N SER A 42 6.81 12.27 -20.03
CA SER A 42 5.65 12.70 -20.84
C SER A 42 4.47 11.74 -20.71
N GLN A 43 4.73 10.42 -20.79
CA GLN A 43 3.68 9.42 -20.64
C GLN A 43 3.13 9.38 -19.21
N ALA A 44 3.99 9.43 -18.20
CA ALA A 44 3.59 9.46 -16.79
C ALA A 44 2.74 10.71 -16.48
N LYS A 45 3.14 11.88 -17.00
CA LYS A 45 2.38 13.12 -16.88
C LYS A 45 1.00 12.99 -17.53
N LYS A 46 0.91 12.50 -18.78
CA LYS A 46 -0.37 12.28 -19.46
C LYS A 46 -1.27 11.32 -18.70
N ALA A 47 -0.70 10.24 -18.14
CA ALA A 47 -1.45 9.30 -17.33
C ALA A 47 -1.97 9.97 -16.05
N ALA A 48 -1.12 10.72 -15.35
CA ALA A 48 -1.46 11.44 -14.13
C ALA A 48 -2.51 12.55 -14.33
N GLU A 49 -2.51 13.23 -15.48
CA GLU A 49 -3.52 14.24 -15.84
C GLU A 49 -4.85 13.62 -16.27
N SER A 50 -4.90 12.32 -16.51
CA SER A 50 -6.14 11.61 -16.82
C SER A 50 -6.89 11.22 -15.53
N GLN A 51 -8.20 10.97 -15.61
CA GLN A 51 -8.95 10.47 -14.46
C GLN A 51 -8.56 9.02 -14.16
N LEU A 52 -7.53 8.85 -13.34
CA LEU A 52 -7.05 7.54 -12.89
C LEU A 52 -7.99 6.96 -11.82
N GLU A 53 -8.30 5.67 -11.94
CA GLU A 53 -8.88 4.90 -10.83
C GLU A 53 -7.85 4.71 -9.71
N ASP A 54 -8.30 4.42 -8.50
CA ASP A 54 -7.43 4.29 -7.32
C ASP A 54 -6.32 3.23 -7.50
N LYS A 55 -6.63 2.13 -8.20
CA LYS A 55 -5.64 1.09 -8.54
C LYS A 55 -4.57 1.58 -9.51
N ASP A 56 -4.96 2.44 -10.45
CA ASP A 56 -4.04 3.00 -11.43
C ASP A 56 -3.14 4.06 -10.81
N VAL A 57 -3.65 4.81 -9.82
CA VAL A 57 -2.84 5.73 -9.00
C VAL A 57 -1.74 4.95 -8.26
N TYR A 58 -2.10 3.86 -7.57
CA TYR A 58 -1.12 3.00 -6.89
C TYR A 58 -0.07 2.46 -7.87
N LEU A 59 -0.50 1.96 -9.03
CA LEU A 59 0.39 1.39 -10.04
C LEU A 59 1.37 2.45 -10.58
N LEU A 60 0.87 3.63 -10.92
CA LEU A 60 1.68 4.73 -11.44
C LEU A 60 2.71 5.20 -10.41
N LEU A 61 2.28 5.44 -9.16
CA LEU A 61 3.17 5.85 -8.07
C LEU A 61 4.23 4.78 -7.76
N SER A 62 3.82 3.52 -7.68
CA SER A 62 4.75 2.40 -7.48
C SER A 62 5.75 2.31 -8.62
N TRP A 63 5.32 2.56 -9.85
CA TRP A 63 6.20 2.51 -10.99
C TRP A 63 7.24 3.64 -10.96
N VAL A 64 6.80 4.87 -10.70
CA VAL A 64 7.65 6.06 -10.66
C VAL A 64 8.65 6.03 -9.49
N HIS A 65 8.19 5.68 -8.29
CA HIS A 65 9.01 5.80 -7.07
C HIS A 65 9.82 4.56 -6.74
N ASN A 66 9.37 3.38 -7.17
CA ASN A 66 9.94 2.11 -6.72
C ASN A 66 10.42 1.24 -7.88
N ILE A 67 9.52 0.81 -8.76
CA ILE A 67 9.81 -0.24 -9.76
C ILE A 67 10.85 0.25 -10.77
N TYR A 68 10.63 1.41 -11.39
CA TYR A 68 11.52 1.94 -12.41
C TYR A 68 12.93 2.22 -11.86
N PRO A 69 13.12 2.98 -10.76
CA PRO A 69 14.46 3.22 -10.23
C PRO A 69 15.18 1.95 -9.75
N LYS A 70 14.47 1.01 -9.11
CA LYS A 70 15.10 -0.24 -8.62
C LYS A 70 15.47 -1.17 -9.76
N ASP A 71 14.63 -1.32 -10.78
CA ASP A 71 14.92 -2.22 -11.90
C ASP A 71 16.10 -1.77 -12.77
N MET A 72 16.25 -0.45 -12.93
CA MET A 72 17.37 0.16 -13.64
C MET A 72 18.69 -0.01 -12.88
N ARG A 73 18.65 0.03 -11.54
CA ARG A 73 19.84 -0.15 -10.68
C ARG A 73 20.30 -1.60 -10.48
N LYS A 74 19.59 -2.58 -11.05
CA LYS A 74 19.99 -4.00 -10.96
C LYS A 74 21.27 -4.33 -11.72
N ASP A 75 21.57 -3.63 -12.82
CA ASP A 75 22.85 -3.78 -13.54
C ASP A 75 23.81 -2.71 -13.03
N ARG A 76 24.98 -3.14 -12.54
CA ARG A 76 25.96 -2.26 -11.89
C ARG A 76 26.54 -1.22 -12.86
N VAL A 77 26.81 -1.63 -14.11
CA VAL A 77 27.34 -0.74 -15.16
C VAL A 77 26.30 0.31 -15.52
N LEU A 78 25.04 -0.11 -15.65
CA LEU A 78 23.94 0.80 -15.93
C LEU A 78 23.70 1.78 -14.78
N ALA A 79 23.77 1.31 -13.53
CA ALA A 79 23.60 2.14 -12.34
C ALA A 79 24.67 3.24 -12.25
N GLU A 80 25.94 2.89 -12.45
CA GLU A 80 27.06 3.85 -12.40
C GLU A 80 26.94 4.95 -13.47
N GLU A 81 26.47 4.60 -14.66
CA GLU A 81 26.27 5.56 -15.74
C GLU A 81 25.05 6.45 -15.49
N LEU A 82 23.93 5.90 -14.99
CA LEU A 82 22.74 6.69 -14.65
C LEU A 82 22.99 7.70 -13.52
N GLU A 83 23.81 7.36 -12.53
CA GLU A 83 24.18 8.29 -11.45
C GLU A 83 24.99 9.50 -11.97
N LYS A 84 25.70 9.37 -13.10
CA LYS A 84 26.40 10.49 -13.75
C LYS A 84 25.44 11.45 -14.43
N VAL A 85 24.39 10.90 -15.09
CA VAL A 85 23.39 11.66 -15.83
C VAL A 85 22.42 12.40 -14.90
N LYS A 86 22.22 11.92 -13.66
CA LYS A 86 21.33 12.53 -12.65
C LYS A 86 19.92 12.79 -13.19
N LEU A 87 19.31 11.77 -13.79
CA LEU A 87 17.93 11.84 -14.24
C LEU A 87 17.01 12.23 -13.07
N GLY A 88 16.20 13.27 -13.28
CA GLY A 88 15.28 13.79 -12.27
C GLY A 88 14.09 12.85 -11.99
N SER A 89 13.06 13.40 -11.34
CA SER A 89 11.81 12.69 -11.16
C SER A 89 11.04 12.60 -12.48
N LEU A 90 10.42 11.44 -12.74
CA LEU A 90 9.53 11.23 -13.89
C LEU A 90 8.24 12.07 -13.80
N LEU A 91 7.81 12.40 -12.58
CA LEU A 91 6.64 13.24 -12.33
C LEU A 91 7.04 14.59 -11.72
N PRO A 92 6.38 15.69 -12.13
CA PRO A 92 6.50 16.96 -11.42
C PRO A 92 6.14 16.81 -9.94
N SER A 93 6.84 17.52 -9.05
CA SER A 93 6.63 17.41 -7.60
C SER A 93 5.19 17.72 -7.18
N SER A 94 4.55 18.69 -7.82
CA SER A 94 3.14 19.04 -7.55
C SER A 94 2.20 17.87 -7.86
N LEU A 95 2.38 17.25 -9.04
CA LEU A 95 1.52 16.16 -9.51
C LEU A 95 1.76 14.87 -8.71
N SER A 96 3.02 14.59 -8.34
CA SER A 96 3.36 13.48 -7.44
C SER A 96 2.63 13.62 -6.10
N LYS A 97 2.69 14.81 -5.47
CA LYS A 97 2.03 15.07 -4.18
C LYS A 97 0.51 14.96 -4.26
N GLU A 98 -0.08 15.37 -5.38
CA GLU A 98 -1.53 15.24 -5.61
C GLU A 98 -1.94 13.77 -5.70
N LEU A 99 -1.21 12.97 -6.48
CA LEU A 99 -1.45 11.53 -6.60
C LEU A 99 -1.22 10.81 -5.26
N GLU A 100 -0.16 11.15 -4.53
CA GLU A 100 0.13 10.61 -3.21
C GLU A 100 -0.99 10.92 -2.22
N LYS A 101 -1.50 12.16 -2.22
CA LYS A 101 -2.65 12.55 -1.39
C LYS A 101 -3.90 11.75 -1.76
N LYS A 102 -4.22 11.64 -3.05
CA LYS A 102 -5.37 10.86 -3.54
C LYS A 102 -5.26 9.39 -3.13
N TYR A 103 -4.06 8.82 -3.25
CA TYR A 103 -3.78 7.45 -2.80
C TYR A 103 -4.02 7.30 -1.29
N LEU A 104 -3.47 8.20 -0.46
CA LEU A 104 -3.66 8.16 0.98
C LEU A 104 -5.13 8.22 1.38
N GLU A 105 -5.90 9.13 0.77
CA GLU A 105 -7.34 9.29 1.04
C GLU A 105 -8.15 8.06 0.64
N SER A 106 -7.88 7.49 -0.54
CA SER A 106 -8.55 6.27 -1.02
C SER A 106 -8.23 5.05 -0.15
N GLU A 107 -6.94 4.86 0.18
CA GLU A 107 -6.49 3.72 0.96
C GLU A 107 -7.02 3.79 2.40
N GLU A 108 -6.99 4.97 3.01
CA GLU A 108 -7.59 5.25 4.33
C GLU A 108 -9.09 4.93 4.34
N ALA A 109 -9.85 5.42 3.34
CA ALA A 109 -11.27 5.13 3.20
C ALA A 109 -11.55 3.63 3.00
N THR A 110 -10.71 2.95 2.21
CA THR A 110 -10.82 1.51 1.96
C THR A 110 -10.62 0.70 3.23
N VAL A 111 -9.58 1.02 4.03
CA VAL A 111 -9.33 0.37 5.30
C VAL A 111 -10.48 0.64 6.26
N LYS A 112 -10.87 1.90 6.44
CA LYS A 112 -12.01 2.30 7.29
C LYS A 112 -13.28 1.51 6.96
N ASN A 113 -13.68 1.47 5.69
CA ASN A 113 -14.85 0.73 5.24
C ASN A 113 -14.72 -0.78 5.51
N SER A 114 -13.52 -1.34 5.36
CA SER A 114 -13.26 -2.74 5.66
C SER A 114 -13.39 -3.03 7.15
N LEU A 115 -12.86 -2.16 8.03
CA LEU A 115 -12.99 -2.27 9.48
C LEU A 115 -14.45 -2.18 9.93
N SER A 116 -15.21 -1.21 9.42
CA SER A 116 -16.64 -1.05 9.73
C SER A 116 -17.44 -2.30 9.33
N LYS A 117 -17.25 -2.81 8.11
CA LYS A 117 -17.91 -4.04 7.64
C LYS A 117 -17.52 -5.27 8.47
N CYS A 118 -16.27 -5.32 8.95
CA CYS A 118 -15.82 -6.39 9.83
C CYS A 118 -16.56 -6.35 11.18
N LEU A 119 -16.67 -5.16 11.78
CA LEU A 119 -17.41 -4.96 13.02
C LEU A 119 -18.90 -5.28 12.87
N GLU A 120 -19.54 -4.82 11.81
CA GLU A 120 -20.96 -5.10 11.53
C GLU A 120 -21.25 -6.61 11.45
N LYS A 121 -20.40 -7.35 10.73
CA LYS A 121 -20.51 -8.81 10.63
C LYS A 121 -20.34 -9.47 11.99
N GLU A 122 -19.44 -8.97 12.81
CA GLU A 122 -19.18 -9.52 14.13
C GLU A 122 -20.35 -9.26 15.09
N ILE A 123 -20.91 -8.05 15.09
CA ILE A 123 -22.13 -7.71 15.83
C ILE A 123 -23.29 -8.61 15.40
N GLN A 124 -23.42 -8.87 14.10
CA GLN A 124 -24.47 -9.75 13.58
C GLN A 124 -24.29 -11.19 14.09
N ARG A 125 -23.05 -11.70 14.14
CA ARG A 125 -22.75 -13.03 14.69
C ARG A 125 -23.14 -13.14 16.16
N TRP A 126 -22.91 -12.11 16.97
CA TRP A 126 -23.32 -12.13 18.38
C TRP A 126 -24.83 -12.26 18.55
N LYS A 127 -25.62 -11.68 17.63
CA LYS A 127 -27.08 -11.73 17.63
C LYS A 127 -27.64 -13.09 17.22
N GLU A 128 -26.89 -13.89 16.46
CA GLU A 128 -27.32 -15.21 16.00
C GLU A 128 -27.32 -16.28 17.11
N ASP A 129 -26.77 -15.98 18.30
CA ASP A 129 -26.68 -16.88 19.46
C ASP A 129 -26.13 -18.27 19.10
N LYS A 130 -25.11 -18.31 18.23
CA LYS A 130 -24.35 -19.51 17.89
C LYS A 130 -23.12 -19.63 18.78
N GLU A 131 -22.67 -20.86 19.03
CA GLU A 131 -21.41 -21.09 19.75
C GLU A 131 -20.25 -20.54 18.89
N PRO A 132 -19.35 -19.70 19.46
CA PRO A 132 -18.15 -19.25 18.77
C PRO A 132 -17.25 -20.44 18.41
N GLU A 133 -16.51 -20.29 17.31
CA GLU A 133 -15.50 -21.26 16.90
C GLU A 133 -14.41 -21.42 17.98
N LYS A 134 -13.82 -22.61 18.05
CA LYS A 134 -12.75 -22.93 19.01
C LYS A 134 -11.46 -23.15 18.25
N LEU A 135 -10.49 -22.24 18.44
CA LEU A 135 -9.11 -22.47 17.99
C LEU A 135 -8.28 -22.95 19.18
N ASN A 136 -7.63 -24.10 19.04
CA ASN A 136 -6.80 -24.71 20.09
C ASN A 136 -7.53 -24.85 21.45
N GLY A 137 -8.84 -25.13 21.43
CA GLY A 137 -9.65 -25.28 22.64
C GLY A 137 -10.13 -23.97 23.28
N HIS A 138 -9.79 -22.81 22.72
CA HIS A 138 -10.23 -21.50 23.18
C HIS A 138 -11.32 -20.94 22.26
N PHE A 139 -12.41 -20.42 22.84
CA PHE A 139 -13.40 -19.68 22.07
C PHE A 139 -12.73 -18.47 21.40
N GLN A 140 -12.87 -18.35 20.08
CA GLN A 140 -12.34 -17.24 19.33
C GLN A 140 -13.43 -16.63 18.47
N SER A 141 -13.39 -15.31 18.38
CA SER A 141 -14.01 -14.58 17.27
C SER A 141 -12.88 -14.41 16.26
N GLU A 142 -12.53 -15.52 15.59
CA GLU A 142 -11.24 -15.71 14.89
C GLU A 142 -10.88 -14.59 13.91
N LEU A 143 -11.86 -13.82 13.45
CA LEU A 143 -11.66 -12.93 12.33
C LEU A 143 -11.55 -11.46 12.70
N LEU A 144 -12.02 -10.97 13.85
CA LEU A 144 -12.03 -9.52 14.08
C LEU A 144 -10.60 -8.97 14.27
N ALA A 145 -9.85 -9.50 15.25
CA ALA A 145 -8.52 -8.98 15.56
C ALA A 145 -7.51 -9.26 14.44
N ILE A 146 -7.51 -10.48 13.91
CA ILE A 146 -6.62 -10.88 12.80
C ILE A 146 -6.91 -10.02 11.56
N PHE A 147 -8.18 -9.86 11.18
CA PHE A 147 -8.54 -9.04 10.03
C PHE A 147 -8.11 -7.58 10.21
N VAL A 148 -8.39 -6.97 11.36
CA VAL A 148 -8.03 -5.57 11.63
C VAL A 148 -6.52 -5.37 11.54
N ILE A 149 -5.73 -6.21 12.20
CA ILE A 149 -4.25 -6.13 12.20
C ILE A 149 -3.73 -6.33 10.77
N GLN A 150 -4.23 -7.35 10.07
CA GLN A 150 -3.78 -7.65 8.70
C GLN A 150 -4.17 -6.56 7.71
N SER A 151 -5.35 -5.95 7.84
CA SER A 151 -5.80 -4.84 7.01
C SER A 151 -4.88 -3.63 7.15
N ILE A 152 -4.53 -3.26 8.39
CA ILE A 152 -3.62 -2.13 8.65
C ILE A 152 -2.21 -2.45 8.16
N TYR A 153 -1.68 -3.62 8.49
CA TYR A 153 -0.34 -4.05 8.06
C TYR A 153 -0.21 -4.06 6.53
N ASN A 154 -1.20 -4.62 5.83
CA ASN A 154 -1.19 -4.68 4.37
C ASN A 154 -1.26 -3.29 3.73
N ALA A 155 -2.05 -2.38 4.29
CA ALA A 155 -2.15 -1.00 3.81
C ALA A 155 -0.82 -0.26 4.01
N HIS A 156 -0.22 -0.36 5.21
CA HIS A 156 1.11 0.18 5.49
C HIS A 156 2.17 -0.37 4.51
N LYS A 157 2.19 -1.69 4.30
CA LYS A 157 3.15 -2.34 3.38
C LYS A 157 2.99 -1.83 1.95
N ARG A 158 1.76 -1.75 1.42
CA ARG A 158 1.50 -1.21 0.08
C ARG A 158 1.97 0.24 -0.07
N ALA A 159 1.69 1.09 0.92
CA ALA A 159 2.15 2.47 0.90
C ALA A 159 3.68 2.57 1.00
N GLY A 160 4.31 1.72 1.83
CA GLY A 160 5.76 1.59 1.95
C GLY A 160 6.46 1.10 0.68
N ASP A 161 5.78 0.28 -0.12
CA ASP A 161 6.24 -0.14 -1.45
C ASP A 161 6.25 1.03 -2.44
N ILE A 162 5.50 2.12 -2.22
CA ILE A 162 5.64 3.36 -2.98
C ILE A 162 6.80 4.17 -2.41
N SER A 163 6.72 4.55 -1.14
CA SER A 163 7.79 5.24 -0.42
C SER A 163 7.64 5.06 1.10
N ALA A 164 8.76 5.06 1.81
CA ALA A 164 8.75 4.95 3.29
C ALA A 164 7.92 6.07 3.94
N ALA A 165 8.02 7.31 3.43
CA ALA A 165 7.26 8.45 3.92
C ALA A 165 5.74 8.29 3.74
N LEU A 166 5.30 7.70 2.62
CA LEU A 166 3.88 7.38 2.42
C LEU A 166 3.40 6.30 3.41
N GLY A 167 4.24 5.29 3.65
CA GLY A 167 3.96 4.25 4.63
C GLY A 167 3.79 4.79 6.05
N GLU A 168 4.64 5.72 6.46
CA GLU A 168 4.56 6.39 7.77
C GLU A 168 3.33 7.29 7.89
N GLU A 169 3.06 8.13 6.89
CA GLU A 169 1.90 9.02 6.88
C GLU A 169 0.58 8.24 6.87
N LEU A 170 0.50 7.14 6.10
CA LEU A 170 -0.68 6.27 6.13
C LEU A 170 -0.83 5.60 7.49
N SER A 171 0.24 5.08 8.10
CA SER A 171 0.19 4.50 9.45
C SER A 171 -0.33 5.49 10.50
N ARG A 172 0.09 6.76 10.40
CA ARG A 172 -0.39 7.83 11.29
C ARG A 172 -1.91 8.02 11.15
N ARG A 173 -2.43 8.06 9.92
CA ARG A 173 -3.87 8.16 9.63
C ARG A 173 -4.64 6.93 10.12
N LEU A 174 -4.14 5.74 9.81
CA LEU A 174 -4.75 4.47 10.21
C LEU A 174 -4.76 4.26 11.73
N SER A 175 -3.83 4.88 12.47
CA SER A 175 -3.84 4.85 13.93
C SER A 175 -5.09 5.54 14.50
N ALA A 176 -5.53 6.65 13.88
CA ALA A 176 -6.76 7.33 14.29
C ALA A 176 -8.00 6.49 13.96
N GLU A 177 -8.02 5.85 12.79
CA GLU A 177 -9.11 4.96 12.38
C GLU A 177 -9.17 3.68 13.24
N LEU A 178 -8.03 3.12 13.63
CA LEU A 178 -7.96 2.01 14.58
C LEU A 178 -8.53 2.42 15.94
N ALA A 179 -8.16 3.59 16.47
CA ALA A 179 -8.69 4.09 17.73
C ALA A 179 -10.22 4.31 17.66
N ALA A 180 -10.73 4.79 16.52
CA ALA A 180 -12.17 4.93 16.30
C ALA A 180 -12.87 3.56 16.26
N PHE A 181 -12.31 2.61 15.51
CA PHE A 181 -12.81 1.23 15.46
C PHE A 181 -12.85 0.58 16.85
N LEU A 182 -11.80 0.70 17.65
CA LEU A 182 -11.74 0.12 19.00
C LEU A 182 -12.80 0.70 19.94
N ARG A 183 -13.09 2.01 19.83
CA ARG A 183 -14.20 2.64 20.57
C ARG A 183 -15.54 2.07 20.14
N SER A 184 -15.82 2.03 18.83
CA SER A 184 -17.07 1.47 18.31
C SER A 184 -17.24 0.00 18.67
N TYR A 185 -16.15 -0.78 18.65
CA TYR A 185 -16.14 -2.17 19.08
C TYR A 185 -16.49 -2.31 20.57
N ARG A 186 -15.86 -1.52 21.43
CA ARG A 186 -16.17 -1.47 22.88
C ARG A 186 -17.64 -1.15 23.11
N ASP A 187 -18.15 -0.10 22.48
CA ASP A 187 -19.53 0.36 22.70
C ASP A 187 -20.55 -0.69 22.22
N ALA A 188 -20.29 -1.32 21.07
CA ALA A 188 -21.13 -2.41 20.56
C ALA A 188 -21.09 -3.65 21.49
N PHE A 189 -19.93 -3.95 22.06
CA PHE A 189 -19.78 -5.06 22.99
C PHE A 189 -20.47 -4.77 24.34
N GLU A 190 -20.45 -3.53 24.82
CA GLU A 190 -21.22 -3.10 26.00
C GLU A 190 -22.73 -3.21 25.78
N ASP A 191 -23.24 -2.81 24.61
CA ASP A 191 -24.65 -2.98 24.24
C ASP A 191 -25.06 -4.46 24.19
N PHE A 192 -24.23 -5.32 23.59
CA PHE A 192 -24.44 -6.77 23.59
C PHE A 192 -24.47 -7.34 25.02
N LYS A 193 -23.54 -6.93 25.89
CA LYS A 193 -23.49 -7.39 27.28
C LYS A 193 -24.78 -7.12 28.04
N GLU A 194 -25.42 -5.99 27.79
CA GLU A 194 -26.66 -5.60 28.47
C GLU A 194 -27.90 -6.30 27.88
N ARG A 195 -28.00 -6.39 26.54
CA ARG A 195 -29.20 -6.91 25.87
C ARG A 195 -29.26 -8.43 25.75
N SER A 196 -28.12 -9.10 25.71
CA SER A 196 -28.02 -10.52 25.35
C SER A 196 -27.78 -11.46 26.54
N LYS A 197 -28.04 -11.02 27.78
CA LYS A 197 -27.87 -11.83 29.01
C LYS A 197 -28.64 -13.16 29.00
N LYS A 198 -29.67 -13.29 28.17
CA LYS A 198 -30.51 -14.49 28.02
C LYS A 198 -30.05 -15.44 26.91
N HIS A 199 -29.03 -15.06 26.12
CA HIS A 199 -28.50 -15.90 25.03
C HIS A 199 -27.90 -17.19 25.59
N ARG A 200 -28.15 -18.31 24.91
CA ARG A 200 -27.63 -19.64 25.28
C ARG A 200 -26.10 -19.65 25.29
N HIS A 201 -25.48 -18.96 24.34
CA HIS A 201 -24.03 -18.89 24.18
C HIS A 201 -23.43 -17.56 24.66
N TYR A 202 -24.11 -16.84 25.56
CA TYR A 202 -23.63 -15.57 26.12
C TYR A 202 -22.20 -15.65 26.68
N LYS A 203 -21.93 -16.62 27.57
CA LYS A 203 -20.60 -16.79 28.19
C LYS A 203 -19.51 -17.13 27.16
N PRO A 204 -19.70 -18.11 26.25
CA PRO A 204 -18.79 -18.34 25.13
C PRO A 204 -18.47 -17.07 24.32
N ILE A 205 -19.48 -16.28 23.95
CA ILE A 205 -19.29 -15.05 23.17
C ILE A 205 -18.49 -14.00 23.96
N LEU A 206 -18.72 -13.88 25.28
CA LEU A 206 -17.89 -13.01 26.13
C LEU A 206 -16.43 -13.44 26.14
N ILE A 207 -16.16 -14.73 26.32
CA ILE A 207 -14.79 -15.27 26.35
C ILE A 207 -14.10 -15.05 25.00
N ALA A 208 -14.80 -15.27 23.89
CA ALA A 208 -14.27 -15.02 22.54
C ALA A 208 -13.83 -13.56 22.34
N ASN A 209 -14.64 -12.59 22.79
CA ASN A 209 -14.31 -11.17 22.70
C ASN A 209 -13.16 -10.77 23.64
N ILE A 210 -13.08 -11.36 24.84
CA ILE A 210 -11.93 -11.14 25.75
C ILE A 210 -10.64 -11.65 25.11
N ASN A 211 -10.68 -12.83 24.48
CA ASN A 211 -9.53 -13.38 23.77
C ASN A 211 -9.10 -12.50 22.58
N ASN A 212 -10.04 -11.84 21.90
CA ASN A 212 -9.72 -10.87 20.85
C ASN A 212 -8.93 -9.66 21.40
N CYS A 213 -9.26 -9.17 22.59
CA CYS A 213 -8.50 -8.07 23.22
C CYS A 213 -7.03 -8.43 23.45
N CYS A 214 -6.72 -9.70 23.73
CA CYS A 214 -5.34 -10.17 23.86
C CYS A 214 -4.56 -10.06 22.54
N ASN A 215 -5.22 -10.19 21.39
CA ASN A 215 -4.57 -10.07 20.08
C ASN A 215 -4.24 -8.61 19.71
N PHE A 216 -4.93 -7.64 20.31
CA PHE A 216 -4.67 -6.20 20.08
C PHE A 216 -3.59 -5.61 21.01
N ARG A 217 -3.11 -6.38 21.99
CA ARG A 217 -2.11 -5.96 22.98
C ARG A 217 -0.70 -6.21 22.48
#